data_AF-A0A9E5NBX9-F1
#
_entry.id   AF-A0A9E5NBX9-F1
#
_cell.length_a   1.000
_cell.length_b   1.000
_cell.length_c   1.000
_cell.angle_alpha   90.00
_cell.angle_beta   90.00
_cell.angle_gamma   90.00
#
_symmetry.space_group_name_H-M   'P 1'
#
loop_
_entity.id
_entity.type
_entity.pdbx_description
1 polymer ?
#
loop_
_entity_poly.entity_id
_entity_poly.type
_entity_poly.pdbx_seq_one_letter_code
_entity_poly.pdbx_strand_id
1 'polypeptide(L)'
;AKPVVAGRAGGIPMQFPERYQDYLVDDVEGCAKGISELLESAEKRNAFGEAGKEKIRQEFLLPRLIRDELKLIRDLLDGRPT
;
A
#
# COMPACT_ATOMS: atom_id res chain seq x y z
N ALA A 1 4.09 -10.65 7.87
CA ALA A 1 3.76 -9.21 7.77
C ALA A 1 2.44 -8.92 8.50
N LYS A 2 1.91 -7.68 8.48
CA LYS A 2 0.66 -7.31 9.19
C LYS A 2 -0.40 -6.79 8.21
N PRO A 3 -1.68 -7.22 8.32
CA PRO A 3 -2.78 -6.63 7.56
C PRO A 3 -3.13 -5.24 8.11
N VAL A 4 -3.78 -4.40 7.31
CA VAL A 4 -4.14 -3.02 7.67
C VAL A 4 -5.58 -2.74 7.28
N VAL A 5 -6.34 -2.15 8.21
CA VAL A 5 -7.62 -1.47 7.94
C VAL A 5 -7.34 0.02 8.02
N ALA A 6 -7.74 0.79 7.01
CA ALA A 6 -7.41 2.21 6.96
C ALA A 6 -8.48 3.05 6.28
N GLY A 7 -8.50 4.35 6.58
CA GLY A 7 -9.39 5.29 5.92
C GLY A 7 -9.03 5.49 4.44
N ARG A 8 -10.04 5.71 3.59
CA ARG A 8 -9.85 6.04 2.16
C ARG A 8 -9.41 7.50 1.95
N ALA A 9 -8.22 7.85 2.45
CA ALA A 9 -7.73 9.23 2.43
C ALA A 9 -6.32 9.35 1.85
N GLY A 10 -6.07 10.43 1.09
CA GLY A 10 -4.75 10.80 0.57
C GLY A 10 -4.05 9.67 -0.18
N GLY A 11 -2.79 9.41 0.18
CA GLY A 11 -1.98 8.32 -0.38
C GLY A 11 -2.17 6.96 0.31
N ILE A 12 -3.20 6.75 1.12
CA ILE A 12 -3.46 5.43 1.72
C ILE A 12 -3.93 4.43 0.65
N PRO A 13 -4.91 4.75 -0.23
CA PRO A 13 -5.42 3.78 -1.21
C PRO A 13 -4.34 3.23 -2.15
N MET A 14 -3.36 4.03 -2.56
CA MET A 14 -2.29 3.58 -3.47
C MET A 14 -1.39 2.49 -2.87
N GLN A 15 -1.36 2.36 -1.54
CA GLN A 15 -0.52 1.39 -0.83
C GLN A 15 -1.23 0.04 -0.64
N PHE A 16 -2.54 -0.05 -0.90
CA PHE A 16 -3.31 -1.27 -0.68
C PHE A 16 -3.18 -2.23 -1.88
N PRO A 17 -2.98 -3.54 -1.64
CA PRO A 17 -3.11 -4.54 -2.69
C PRO A 17 -4.54 -4.57 -3.23
N GLU A 18 -4.69 -4.76 -4.55
CA GLU A 18 -5.99 -4.69 -5.24
C GLU A 18 -7.05 -5.59 -4.61
N ARG A 19 -6.69 -6.84 -4.25
CA ARG A 19 -7.57 -7.82 -3.62
C ARG A 19 -8.03 -7.48 -2.19
N TYR A 20 -7.51 -6.41 -1.59
CA TYR A 20 -7.80 -6.02 -0.21
C TYR A 20 -8.32 -4.58 -0.09
N GLN A 21 -8.80 -3.99 -1.19
CA GLN A 21 -9.38 -2.65 -1.18
C GLN A 21 -10.63 -2.52 -0.29
N ASP A 22 -11.32 -3.62 0.02
CA ASP A 22 -12.47 -3.64 0.94
C ASP A 22 -12.08 -3.27 2.39
N TYR A 23 -10.79 -3.29 2.72
CA TYR A 23 -10.25 -2.82 4.00
C TYR A 23 -9.89 -1.34 4.00
N LEU A 24 -10.16 -0.63 2.89
CA LEU A 24 -10.24 0.82 2.86
C LEU A 24 -11.68 1.23 3.20
N VAL A 25 -11.83 1.94 4.30
CA VAL A 25 -13.13 2.25 4.90
C VAL A 25 -13.35 3.76 4.98
N ASP A 26 -14.61 4.16 5.11
CA ASP A 26 -15.01 5.58 5.12
C ASP A 26 -15.61 6.00 6.48
N ASP A 27 -15.86 5.04 7.38
CA ASP A 27 -16.48 5.26 8.69
C ASP A 27 -15.95 4.30 9.79
N VAL A 28 -16.44 4.51 11.02
CA VAL A 28 -16.04 3.75 12.22
C VAL A 28 -16.57 2.32 12.17
N GLU A 29 -17.80 2.16 11.69
CA GLU A 29 -18.49 0.88 11.56
C GLU A 29 -17.76 -0.06 10.59
N GLY A 30 -17.34 0.44 9.43
CA GLY A 30 -16.52 -0.28 8.46
C GLY A 30 -15.16 -0.67 9.04
N CYS A 31 -14.52 0.24 9.79
CA CYS A 31 -13.28 -0.07 10.50
C CYS A 31 -13.45 -1.22 11.49
N ALA A 32 -14.49 -1.15 12.34
CA ALA A 32 -14.80 -2.20 13.31
C ALA A 32 -15.08 -3.55 12.64
N LYS A 33 -15.88 -3.56 11.57
CA LYS A 33 -16.16 -4.77 10.78
C LYS A 33 -14.89 -5.37 10.20
N GLY A 34 -14.06 -4.55 9.54
CA GLY A 34 -12.81 -5.00 8.94
C GLY A 34 -11.84 -5.59 9.96
N ILE A 35 -11.73 -4.98 11.14
CA ILE A 35 -10.91 -5.51 12.24
C ILE A 35 -11.45 -6.88 12.70
N SER A 36 -12.75 -7.00 12.94
CA SER A 36 -13.37 -8.26 13.39
C SER A 36 -13.16 -9.39 12.39
N GLU A 37 -13.41 -9.18 11.09
CA GLU A 37 -13.17 -10.19 10.06
C GLU A 37 -11.71 -10.66 10.01
N LEU A 38 -10.77 -9.71 10.17
CA LEU A 38 -9.36 -10.06 10.23
C LEU A 38 -9.05 -10.86 11.49
N LEU A 39 -9.61 -10.52 12.66
CA LEU A 39 -9.38 -11.25 13.90
C LEU A 39 -9.92 -12.68 13.87
N GLU A 40 -10.99 -12.94 13.13
CA GLU A 40 -11.61 -14.26 12.99
C GLU A 40 -10.79 -15.23 12.10
N SER A 41 -10.01 -14.73 11.14
CA SER A 41 -9.26 -15.58 10.20
C SER A 41 -7.76 -15.28 10.18
N ALA A 42 -6.98 -16.13 10.84
CA ALA A 42 -5.51 -16.06 10.80
C ALA A 42 -4.94 -16.23 9.38
N GLU A 43 -5.58 -17.07 8.56
CA GLU A 43 -5.20 -17.27 7.16
C GLU A 43 -5.36 -15.96 6.36
N LYS A 44 -6.52 -15.30 6.47
CA LYS A 44 -6.78 -14.02 5.79
C LYS A 44 -5.77 -12.95 6.23
N ARG A 45 -5.45 -12.87 7.54
CA ARG A 45 -4.42 -11.93 8.04
C ARG A 45 -3.05 -12.19 7.43
N ASN A 46 -2.63 -13.45 7.34
CA ASN A 46 -1.33 -13.81 6.81
C ASN A 46 -1.26 -13.53 5.31
N ALA A 47 -2.29 -13.95 4.55
CA ALA A 47 -2.38 -13.70 3.12
C ALA A 47 -2.43 -12.20 2.79
N PHE A 48 -3.08 -11.39 3.63
CA PHE A 48 -3.10 -9.94 3.47
C PHE A 48 -1.75 -9.32 3.82
N GLY A 49 -1.19 -9.66 4.97
CA GLY A 49 0.14 -9.19 5.35
C GLY A 49 1.18 -9.45 4.26
N GLU A 50 1.25 -10.67 3.72
CA GLU A 50 2.25 -11.00 2.71
C GLU A 50 2.03 -10.27 1.37
N ALA A 51 0.79 -10.08 0.93
CA ALA A 51 0.53 -9.22 -0.24
C ALA A 51 0.89 -7.76 -0.01
N GLY A 52 0.60 -7.21 1.17
CA GLY A 52 1.01 -5.87 1.53
C GLY A 52 2.53 -5.73 1.48
N LYS A 53 3.25 -6.69 2.10
CA LYS A 53 4.71 -6.72 2.08
C LYS A 53 5.27 -6.77 0.66
N GLU A 54 4.68 -7.61 -0.19
CA GLU A 54 5.12 -7.75 -1.58
C GLU A 54 4.87 -6.48 -2.39
N LYS A 55 3.71 -5.83 -2.24
CA LYS A 55 3.42 -4.54 -2.87
C LYS A 55 4.41 -3.46 -2.43
N ILE A 56 4.68 -3.34 -1.14
CA ILE A 56 5.67 -2.39 -0.62
C ILE A 56 7.07 -2.67 -1.18
N ARG A 57 7.48 -3.95 -1.25
CA ARG A 57 8.76 -4.36 -1.81
C ARG A 57 8.93 -3.91 -3.27
N GLN A 58 7.86 -4.01 -4.06
CA GLN A 58 7.89 -3.64 -5.48
C GLN A 58 7.80 -2.13 -5.72
N GLU A 59 7.03 -1.42 -4.90
CA GLU A 59 6.58 -0.06 -5.24
C GLU A 59 6.97 1.02 -4.23
N PHE A 60 7.43 0.71 -3.01
CA PHE A 60 7.54 1.74 -1.96
C PHE A 60 8.86 1.74 -1.18
N LEU A 61 9.85 0.93 -1.58
CA LEU A 61 11.16 0.93 -0.93
C LEU A 61 12.07 2.08 -1.38
N LEU A 62 12.94 2.53 -0.47
CA LEU A 62 13.91 3.60 -0.72
C LEU A 62 14.78 3.39 -1.96
N PRO A 63 15.34 2.20 -2.26
CA PRO A 63 16.18 2.03 -3.45
C PRO A 63 15.44 2.33 -4.77
N ARG A 64 14.14 1.98 -4.85
CA ARG A 64 13.30 2.33 -5.99
C ARG A 64 13.11 3.84 -6.06
N LEU A 65 12.73 4.47 -4.94
CA LEU A 65 12.51 5.92 -4.87
C LEU A 65 13.75 6.72 -5.25
N ILE A 66 14.92 6.35 -4.72
CA ILE A 66 16.20 7.01 -5.02
C ILE A 66 16.54 6.88 -6.51
N ARG A 67 16.36 5.68 -7.09
CA ARG A 67 16.59 5.48 -8.53
C ARG A 67 15.69 6.37 -9.37
N ASP A 68 14.42 6.48 -9.00
CA ASP A 68 13.45 7.27 -9.77
C ASP A 68 13.73 8.78 -9.63
N GLU A 69 14.17 9.24 -8.45
CA GLU A 69 14.64 10.61 -8.24
C GLU A 69 15.91 10.93 -9.06
N LEU A 70 16.91 10.04 -9.04
CA LEU A 70 18.14 10.21 -9.83
C LEU A 70 17.85 10.22 -11.34
N LYS A 71 16.89 9.41 -11.78
CA LYS A 71 16.41 9.42 -13.17
C LYS A 71 15.81 10.78 -13.52
N LEU A 72 14.93 11.31 -12.69
CA LEU A 72 14.32 12.62 -12.89
C LEU A 72 15.39 13.73 -13.00
N ILE A 73 16.36 13.75 -12.08
CA ILE A 73 17.44 14.72 -12.09
C ILE A 73 18.23 14.65 -13.40
N ARG A 74 18.62 13.45 -13.84
CA ARG A 74 19.31 13.26 -15.11
C ARG A 74 18.49 13.76 -16.29
N ASP A 75 17.21 13.40 -16.34
CA ASP A 75 16.32 13.74 -17.45
C ASP A 75 16.13 15.27 -17.56
N LEU A 76 16.10 15.98 -16.43
CA LEU A 76 16.11 17.44 -16.36
C LEU A 76 17.43 18.06 -16.86
N LEU A 77 18.58 17.50 -16.45
CA LEU A 77 19.90 17.96 -16.92
C LEU A 77 20.08 17.76 -18.43
N ASP A 78 19.50 16.69 -18.97
CA ASP A 78 19.52 16.38 -20.40
C ASP A 78 18.50 17.20 -21.23
N GLY A 79 17.67 18.04 -20.59
CA GLY A 79 16.61 18.79 -21.27
C GLY A 79 15.51 17.91 -21.86
N ARG A 80 15.34 16.69 -21.33
CA ARG A 80 14.35 15.69 -21.78
C ARG A 80 13.45 15.27 -20.61
N PRO A 81 12.63 16.17 -20.04
CA PRO A 81 11.73 15.79 -18.96
C PRO A 81 10.79 14.68 -19.45
N THR A 82 10.80 13.54 -18.76
CA THR A 82 9.83 12.44 -18.95
C THR A 82 8.91 12.32 -17.76
#